data_AF-A0A7J7PVB5-F1
#
_entry.id   AF-A0A7J7PVB5-F1
#
_cell.length_a   1.000
_cell.length_b   1.000
_cell.length_c   1.000
_cell.angle_alpha   90.00
_cell.angle_beta   90.00
_cell.angle_gamma   90.00
#
_symmetry.space_group_name_H-M   'P 1'
#
loop_
_entity.id
_entity.type
_entity.pdbx_description
1 polymer ?
#
loop_
_entity_poly.entity_id
_entity_poly.type
_entity_poly.pdbx_seq_one_letter_code
_entity_poly.pdbx_strand_id
1 'polypeptide(L)'
;MYVEENAQFQLKVVEKSGLNRDGTYLPPAIHPTFAKEPKYDMKTAMVEAEMVMGGVVADLLEKTGIKPEQVDILITNCSIFCPTPSLASMLINKFKFRRDIQSYNLGGMGCSIGVVAIGLVRDMLQAHPNSIALFVPAEITTYCFYPGKVKDYLVANAIFRMGGAAVLMTNKPSLVKSCKYQLTHAVRVHTGQDDAAYRCISWGPDPEGVNGVFLGKDVPLQAGIMLEAVIKAITPRIMTWSQYMEAAWFMYNKKVLGNPAYKRYVPDYTKCADHFALHAGGYAVLKGIQQGMALPIDAVLPSFASLRDMGNTSSSTTWYSIAYLETQQMVTRGQTIMQVGAGGGMKGGVNIWKALRDTHSMHPAWLHCAGRPYR
;
A
#
# COMPACT_ATOMS: atom_id res chain seq x y z
N MET A 1 7.66 -1.78 31.60
CA MET A 1 7.82 -0.35 31.95
C MET A 1 8.92 0.21 31.07
N TYR A 2 8.58 1.01 30.05
CA TYR A 2 9.56 1.52 29.08
C TYR A 2 10.60 2.38 29.80
N VAL A 3 11.89 2.11 29.57
CA VAL A 3 12.97 3.00 29.98
C VAL A 3 12.71 4.36 29.32
N GLU A 4 12.81 5.45 30.08
CA GLU A 4 12.53 6.83 29.62
C GLU A 4 13.18 7.16 28.25
N GLU A 5 14.40 6.67 28.03
CA GLU A 5 15.12 6.81 26.76
C GLU A 5 14.37 6.23 25.55
N ASN A 6 13.73 5.06 25.71
CA ASN A 6 12.98 4.40 24.65
C ASN A 6 11.66 5.12 24.34
N ALA A 7 11.00 5.65 25.35
CA ALA A 7 9.82 6.48 25.17
C ALA A 7 10.17 7.75 24.38
N GLN A 8 11.26 8.43 24.76
CA GLN A 8 11.76 9.60 24.02
C GLN A 8 12.18 9.27 22.58
N PHE A 9 12.79 8.10 22.35
CA PHE A 9 13.11 7.63 21.01
C PHE A 9 11.85 7.45 20.16
N GLN A 10 10.85 6.73 20.67
CA GLN A 10 9.59 6.52 19.94
C GLN A 10 8.86 7.83 19.65
N LEU A 11 8.82 8.76 20.61
CA LEU A 11 8.24 10.09 20.39
C LEU A 11 8.95 10.83 19.25
N LYS A 12 10.28 10.83 19.23
CA LYS A 12 11.06 11.43 18.13
C LYS A 12 10.77 10.77 16.78
N VAL A 13 10.55 9.45 16.76
CA VAL A 13 10.18 8.73 15.54
C VAL A 13 8.78 9.14 15.08
N VAL A 14 7.80 9.22 15.99
CA VAL A 14 6.43 9.68 15.68
C VAL A 14 6.43 11.12 15.15
N GLU A 15 7.21 12.02 15.76
CA GLU A 15 7.30 13.42 15.30
C GLU A 15 7.87 13.55 13.88
N LYS A 16 8.78 12.65 13.50
CA LYS A 16 9.43 12.66 12.18
C LYS A 16 8.73 11.79 11.14
N SER A 17 7.77 10.95 11.55
CA SER A 17 7.11 10.00 10.66
C SER A 17 6.06 10.65 9.76
N GLY A 18 5.62 11.87 10.09
CA GLY A 18 4.62 12.63 9.35
C GLY A 18 3.17 12.24 9.69
N LEU A 19 2.96 11.49 10.77
CA LEU A 19 1.66 11.07 11.27
C LEU A 19 1.00 12.19 12.10
N ASN A 20 -0.32 12.27 12.04
CA ASN A 20 -1.12 13.01 13.01
C ASN A 20 -1.07 12.26 14.35
N ARG A 21 -0.65 12.98 15.41
CA ARG A 21 -0.44 12.42 16.75
C ARG A 21 -1.72 11.85 17.35
N ASP A 22 -2.83 12.54 17.14
CA ASP A 22 -4.10 12.25 17.82
C ASP A 22 -5.19 11.72 16.87
N GLY A 23 -4.91 11.71 15.56
CA GLY A 23 -5.88 11.35 14.52
C GLY A 23 -5.68 9.99 13.87
N THR A 24 -4.58 9.27 14.18
CA THR A 24 -4.29 7.96 13.58
C THR A 24 -4.81 6.81 14.44
N TYR A 25 -5.01 5.64 13.83
CA TYR A 25 -5.72 4.53 14.47
C TYR A 25 -4.79 3.40 14.95
N LEU A 26 -4.93 3.03 16.22
CA LEU A 26 -4.36 1.83 16.83
C LEU A 26 -5.48 0.95 17.39
N PRO A 27 -5.31 -0.39 17.40
CA PRO A 27 -6.34 -1.28 17.92
C PRO A 27 -6.44 -1.10 19.44
N PRO A 28 -7.64 -1.25 20.03
CA PRO A 28 -7.83 -1.08 21.48
C PRO A 28 -6.87 -1.92 22.34
N ALA A 29 -6.40 -3.04 21.82
CA ALA A 29 -5.47 -3.96 22.46
C ALA A 29 -4.09 -3.35 22.78
N ILE A 30 -3.62 -2.39 21.97
CA ILE A 30 -2.29 -1.77 22.12
C ILE A 30 -2.36 -0.24 22.23
N HIS A 31 -3.55 0.33 22.14
CA HIS A 31 -3.78 1.76 22.24
C HIS A 31 -3.63 2.23 23.70
N PRO A 32 -2.76 3.22 24.01
CA PRO A 32 -2.45 3.61 25.39
C PRO A 32 -3.66 4.17 26.16
N THR A 33 -4.62 4.79 25.48
CA THR A 33 -5.89 5.23 26.10
C THR A 33 -6.80 4.08 26.54
N PHE A 34 -6.78 2.94 25.85
CA PHE A 34 -7.74 1.85 26.09
C PHE A 34 -7.13 0.67 26.86
N ALA A 35 -5.82 0.46 26.75
CA ALA A 35 -5.10 -0.64 27.39
C ALA A 35 -3.99 -0.13 28.31
N LYS A 36 -4.03 -0.55 29.59
CA LYS A 36 -2.93 -0.33 30.54
C LYS A 36 -1.72 -1.21 30.22
N GLU A 37 -1.99 -2.45 29.82
CA GLU A 37 -0.99 -3.44 29.40
C GLU A 37 -1.34 -3.90 27.98
N PRO A 38 -0.41 -3.81 27.01
CA PRO A 38 -0.68 -4.17 25.63
C PRO A 38 -0.88 -5.68 25.49
N LYS A 39 -1.87 -6.08 24.69
CA LYS A 39 -2.08 -7.47 24.27
C LYS A 39 -1.61 -7.66 22.85
N TYR A 40 -0.89 -8.75 22.59
CA TYR A 40 -0.26 -9.04 21.31
C TYR A 40 -0.34 -10.54 20.95
N ASP A 41 -1.31 -11.24 21.52
CA ASP A 41 -1.57 -12.64 21.22
C ASP A 41 -2.44 -12.82 19.96
N MET A 42 -2.41 -14.01 19.38
CA MET A 42 -3.13 -14.35 18.15
C MET A 42 -4.65 -14.17 18.28
N LYS A 43 -5.24 -14.44 19.45
CA LYS A 43 -6.69 -14.35 19.66
C LYS A 43 -7.12 -12.89 19.64
N THR A 44 -6.38 -12.00 20.29
CA THR A 44 -6.65 -10.57 20.27
C THR A 44 -6.44 -9.98 18.87
N ALA A 45 -5.41 -10.43 18.14
CA ALA A 45 -5.18 -10.02 16.75
C ALA A 45 -6.30 -10.48 15.79
N MET A 46 -6.93 -11.64 16.03
CA MET A 46 -8.12 -12.05 15.27
C MET A 46 -9.30 -11.09 15.44
N VAL A 47 -9.48 -10.50 16.63
CA VAL A 47 -10.55 -9.51 16.87
C VAL A 47 -10.31 -8.23 16.06
N GLU A 48 -9.06 -7.75 16.03
CA GLU A 48 -8.68 -6.64 15.14
C GLU A 48 -8.90 -7.00 13.66
N ALA A 49 -8.49 -8.20 13.25
CA ALA A 49 -8.67 -8.65 11.87
C ALA A 49 -10.14 -8.71 11.45
N GLU A 50 -11.01 -9.24 12.31
CA GLU A 50 -12.44 -9.29 12.05
C GLU A 50 -13.06 -7.88 11.98
N MET A 51 -12.65 -6.97 12.86
CA MET A 51 -13.08 -5.58 12.85
C MET A 51 -12.68 -4.88 11.55
N VAL A 52 -11.40 -4.95 11.18
CA VAL A 52 -10.85 -4.25 10.01
C VAL A 52 -11.35 -4.87 8.72
N MET A 53 -11.05 -6.15 8.49
CA MET A 53 -11.34 -6.82 7.22
C MET A 53 -12.83 -7.08 7.07
N GLY A 54 -13.52 -7.43 8.16
CA GLY A 54 -14.97 -7.57 8.15
C GLY A 54 -15.68 -6.24 7.85
N GLY A 55 -15.24 -5.14 8.47
CA GLY A 55 -15.81 -3.81 8.23
C GLY A 55 -15.71 -3.39 6.76
N VAL A 56 -14.51 -3.46 6.17
CA VAL A 56 -14.31 -3.02 4.77
C VAL A 56 -14.99 -3.92 3.74
N VAL A 57 -15.07 -5.23 4.00
CA VAL A 57 -15.78 -6.16 3.10
C VAL A 57 -17.30 -5.93 3.19
N ALA A 58 -17.85 -5.76 4.39
CA ALA A 58 -19.28 -5.48 4.56
C ALA A 58 -19.68 -4.19 3.82
N ASP A 59 -18.94 -3.10 4.04
CA ASP A 59 -19.17 -1.80 3.39
C ASP A 59 -19.09 -1.90 1.86
N LEU A 60 -18.11 -2.64 1.32
CA LEU A 60 -17.97 -2.80 -0.12
C LEU A 60 -19.12 -3.62 -0.74
N LEU A 61 -19.50 -4.74 -0.12
CA LEU A 61 -20.59 -5.59 -0.60
C LEU A 61 -21.92 -4.83 -0.56
N GLU A 62 -22.18 -4.06 0.50
CA GLU A 62 -23.34 -3.19 0.61
C GLU A 62 -23.37 -2.13 -0.50
N LYS A 63 -22.26 -1.39 -0.69
CA LYS A 63 -22.17 -0.33 -1.71
C LYS A 63 -22.32 -0.83 -3.14
N THR A 64 -21.89 -2.06 -3.41
CA THR A 64 -21.90 -2.61 -4.78
C THR A 64 -23.11 -3.49 -5.08
N GLY A 65 -23.82 -3.97 -4.05
CA GLY A 65 -24.90 -4.93 -4.17
C GLY A 65 -24.44 -6.33 -4.63
N ILE A 66 -23.13 -6.56 -4.72
CA ILE A 66 -22.57 -7.88 -5.04
C ILE A 66 -22.75 -8.77 -3.82
N LYS A 67 -23.40 -9.92 -4.03
CA LYS A 67 -23.59 -10.90 -2.96
C LYS A 67 -22.33 -11.76 -2.78
N PRO A 68 -22.03 -12.24 -1.55
CA PRO A 68 -20.88 -13.13 -1.30
C PRO A 68 -20.81 -14.33 -2.25
N GLU A 69 -21.95 -14.91 -2.63
CA GLU A 69 -22.03 -16.08 -3.51
C GLU A 69 -21.59 -15.79 -4.96
N GLN A 70 -21.53 -14.52 -5.36
CA GLN A 70 -21.12 -14.10 -6.69
C GLN A 70 -19.60 -13.91 -6.82
N VAL A 71 -18.87 -13.92 -5.69
CA VAL A 71 -17.41 -13.78 -5.67
C VAL A 71 -16.76 -15.13 -5.91
N ASP A 72 -15.93 -15.19 -6.94
CA ASP A 72 -15.30 -16.42 -7.44
C ASP A 72 -13.91 -16.64 -6.82
N ILE A 73 -13.20 -15.53 -6.53
CA ILE A 73 -11.82 -15.54 -6.02
C ILE A 73 -11.73 -14.57 -4.83
N LEU A 74 -11.16 -15.00 -3.71
CA LEU A 74 -10.85 -14.18 -2.54
C LEU A 74 -9.34 -14.17 -2.27
N ILE A 75 -8.75 -12.99 -2.25
CA ILE A 75 -7.34 -12.80 -1.88
C ILE A 75 -7.29 -11.86 -0.68
N THR A 76 -6.82 -12.37 0.45
CA THR A 76 -6.55 -11.57 1.65
C THR A 76 -5.05 -11.38 1.82
N ASN A 77 -4.65 -10.43 2.65
CA ASN A 77 -3.30 -10.41 3.15
C ASN A 77 -3.22 -9.91 4.60
N CYS A 78 -2.13 -10.30 5.24
CA CYS A 78 -1.51 -9.58 6.35
C CYS A 78 -0.08 -10.14 6.45
N SER A 79 0.91 -9.27 6.52
CA SER A 79 2.30 -9.71 6.32
C SER A 79 2.82 -10.58 7.46
N ILE A 80 2.54 -10.16 8.70
CA ILE A 80 3.10 -10.79 9.90
C ILE A 80 2.06 -11.67 10.59
N PHE A 81 0.81 -11.18 10.72
CA PHE A 81 -0.26 -11.96 11.30
C PHE A 81 -0.82 -12.96 10.28
N CYS A 82 -0.33 -14.18 10.31
CA CYS A 82 -0.74 -15.27 9.42
C CYS A 82 -1.30 -16.46 10.23
N PRO A 83 -2.56 -16.38 10.69
CA PRO A 83 -3.18 -17.43 11.52
C PRO A 83 -3.53 -18.69 10.73
N THR A 84 -3.71 -19.79 11.46
CA THR A 84 -4.37 -21.02 10.99
C THR A 84 -5.58 -21.28 11.90
N PRO A 85 -6.83 -21.23 11.39
CA PRO A 85 -7.25 -20.95 10.01
C PRO A 85 -6.89 -19.54 9.49
N SER A 86 -6.81 -19.39 8.16
CA SER A 86 -6.38 -18.13 7.52
C SER A 86 -7.40 -16.99 7.62
N LEU A 87 -6.95 -15.76 7.36
CA LEU A 87 -7.83 -14.58 7.24
C LEU A 87 -8.87 -14.72 6.11
N ALA A 88 -8.51 -15.39 5.02
CA ALA A 88 -9.46 -15.72 3.96
C ALA A 88 -10.56 -16.66 4.49
N SER A 89 -10.18 -17.68 5.24
CA SER A 89 -11.12 -18.62 5.88
C SER A 89 -12.04 -17.91 6.88
N MET A 90 -11.52 -16.94 7.64
CA MET A 90 -12.32 -16.08 8.53
C MET A 90 -13.41 -15.33 7.75
N LEU A 91 -13.06 -14.66 6.64
CA LEU A 91 -14.02 -13.92 5.82
C LEU A 91 -15.04 -14.86 5.14
N ILE A 92 -14.59 -16.01 4.63
CA ILE A 92 -15.47 -17.05 4.05
C ILE A 92 -16.52 -17.47 5.07
N ASN A 93 -16.08 -17.78 6.30
CA ASN A 93 -16.98 -18.17 7.38
C ASN A 93 -17.94 -17.03 7.77
N LYS A 94 -17.45 -15.80 7.88
CA LYS A 94 -18.22 -14.64 8.31
C LYS A 94 -19.33 -14.27 7.32
N PHE A 95 -19.01 -14.19 6.03
CA PHE A 95 -19.92 -13.73 4.98
C PHE A 95 -20.61 -14.86 4.20
N LYS A 96 -20.34 -16.11 4.53
CA LYS A 96 -20.95 -17.30 3.88
C LYS A 96 -20.72 -17.33 2.37
N PHE A 97 -19.48 -17.07 1.95
CA PHE A 97 -19.07 -17.25 0.56
C PHE A 97 -19.32 -18.70 0.10
N ARG A 98 -19.44 -18.89 -1.22
CA ARG A 98 -19.72 -20.18 -1.84
C ARG A 98 -18.66 -21.24 -1.53
N ARG A 99 -19.07 -22.52 -1.57
CA ARG A 99 -18.21 -23.67 -1.19
C ARG A 99 -17.01 -23.88 -2.11
N ASP A 100 -17.11 -23.45 -3.36
CA ASP A 100 -16.13 -23.58 -4.43
C ASP A 100 -15.37 -22.27 -4.71
N ILE A 101 -15.36 -21.32 -3.76
CA ILE A 101 -14.55 -20.11 -3.87
C ILE A 101 -13.05 -20.48 -3.87
N GLN A 102 -12.27 -19.87 -4.76
CA GLN A 102 -10.82 -19.95 -4.69
C GLN A 102 -10.32 -18.92 -3.69
N SER A 103 -9.57 -19.34 -2.67
CA SER A 103 -9.15 -18.44 -1.59
C SER A 103 -7.67 -18.53 -1.28
N TYR A 104 -7.03 -17.37 -1.13
CA TYR A 104 -5.59 -17.25 -0.89
C TYR A 104 -5.31 -16.20 0.18
N ASN A 105 -4.42 -16.51 1.12
CA ASN A 105 -3.93 -15.55 2.10
C ASN A 105 -2.44 -15.27 1.86
N LEU A 106 -2.12 -14.02 1.56
CA LEU A 106 -0.76 -13.58 1.26
C LEU A 106 -0.07 -13.06 2.54
N GLY A 107 1.14 -13.54 2.82
CA GLY A 107 1.97 -13.11 3.95
C GLY A 107 3.42 -12.83 3.54
N GLY A 108 4.20 -12.21 4.42
CA GLY A 108 5.67 -12.09 4.28
C GLY A 108 6.20 -11.14 3.20
N MET A 109 5.39 -10.32 2.54
CA MET A 109 5.88 -9.34 1.54
C MET A 109 5.79 -7.87 1.99
N GLY A 110 5.31 -7.63 3.21
CA GLY A 110 5.19 -6.28 3.79
C GLY A 110 4.24 -5.37 3.01
N CYS A 111 4.54 -4.08 3.03
CA CYS A 111 3.76 -3.04 2.36
C CYS A 111 3.60 -3.23 0.84
N SER A 112 4.45 -4.03 0.19
CA SER A 112 4.41 -4.23 -1.26
C SER A 112 3.16 -4.98 -1.75
N ILE A 113 2.52 -5.78 -0.88
CA ILE A 113 1.40 -6.65 -1.26
C ILE A 113 0.27 -5.86 -1.90
N GLY A 114 -0.02 -4.65 -1.37
CA GLY A 114 -1.09 -3.79 -1.84
C GLY A 114 -1.06 -3.46 -3.34
N VAL A 115 0.14 -3.45 -3.91
CA VAL A 115 0.38 -3.11 -5.31
C VAL A 115 0.78 -4.35 -6.12
N VAL A 116 1.69 -5.18 -5.58
CA VAL A 116 2.21 -6.37 -6.28
C VAL A 116 1.15 -7.45 -6.46
N ALA A 117 0.22 -7.62 -5.51
CA ALA A 117 -0.83 -8.64 -5.60
C ALA A 117 -1.82 -8.38 -6.75
N ILE A 118 -1.90 -7.16 -7.27
CA ILE A 118 -2.75 -6.85 -8.44
C ILE A 118 -2.31 -7.62 -9.69
N GLY A 119 -1.01 -7.89 -9.84
CA GLY A 119 -0.53 -8.79 -10.89
C GLY A 119 -1.10 -10.20 -10.73
N LEU A 120 -1.10 -10.74 -9.51
CA LEU A 120 -1.70 -12.04 -9.22
C LEU A 120 -3.21 -12.04 -9.49
N VAL A 121 -3.94 -11.01 -9.03
CA VAL A 121 -5.39 -10.90 -9.27
C VAL A 121 -5.70 -10.85 -10.77
N ARG A 122 -4.93 -10.07 -11.53
CA ARG A 122 -5.05 -10.00 -12.99
C ARG A 122 -4.86 -11.38 -13.62
N ASP A 123 -3.80 -12.08 -13.25
CA ASP A 123 -3.48 -13.39 -13.85
C ASP A 123 -4.57 -14.42 -13.52
N MET A 124 -5.10 -14.41 -12.29
CA MET A 124 -6.24 -15.24 -11.89
C MET A 124 -7.50 -14.90 -12.68
N LEU A 125 -7.83 -13.61 -12.85
CA LEU A 125 -8.97 -13.20 -13.67
C LEU A 125 -8.76 -13.55 -15.15
N GLN A 126 -7.53 -13.53 -15.68
CA GLN A 126 -7.27 -13.99 -17.05
C GLN A 126 -7.47 -15.50 -17.19
N ALA A 127 -7.04 -16.28 -16.19
CA ALA A 127 -7.22 -17.73 -16.17
C ALA A 127 -8.68 -18.17 -15.94
N HIS A 128 -9.50 -17.32 -15.31
CA HIS A 128 -10.90 -17.61 -14.99
C HIS A 128 -11.85 -16.61 -15.67
N PRO A 129 -12.32 -16.90 -16.90
CA PRO A 129 -13.30 -16.07 -17.60
C PRO A 129 -14.56 -15.83 -16.78
N ASN A 130 -15.19 -14.67 -16.96
CA ASN A 130 -16.44 -14.30 -16.28
C ASN A 130 -16.39 -14.52 -14.76
N SER A 131 -15.39 -13.96 -14.10
CA SER A 131 -15.16 -14.09 -12.65
C SER A 131 -15.11 -12.73 -11.94
N ILE A 132 -15.40 -12.74 -10.65
CA ILE A 132 -15.24 -11.61 -9.72
C ILE A 132 -14.19 -12.02 -8.67
N ALA A 133 -13.17 -11.18 -8.52
CA ALA A 133 -12.16 -11.30 -7.49
C ALA A 133 -12.35 -10.22 -6.43
N LEU A 134 -12.31 -10.61 -5.16
CA LEU A 134 -12.26 -9.73 -4.01
C LEU A 134 -10.84 -9.74 -3.44
N PHE A 135 -10.18 -8.59 -3.47
CA PHE A 135 -8.89 -8.38 -2.82
C PHE A 135 -9.08 -7.54 -1.56
N VAL A 136 -8.59 -8.03 -0.43
CA VAL A 136 -8.75 -7.38 0.89
C VAL A 136 -7.36 -7.09 1.48
N PRO A 137 -6.72 -5.98 1.07
CA PRO A 137 -5.48 -5.53 1.67
C PRO A 137 -5.71 -5.01 3.10
N ALA A 138 -4.98 -5.54 4.09
CA ALA A 138 -5.09 -5.09 5.48
C ALA A 138 -3.76 -5.13 6.24
N GLU A 139 -3.69 -4.36 7.31
CA GLU A 139 -2.60 -4.36 8.28
C GLU A 139 -3.17 -4.51 9.69
N ILE A 140 -2.80 -5.63 10.33
CA ILE A 140 -3.23 -6.01 11.67
C ILE A 140 -2.01 -5.84 12.57
N THR A 141 -2.08 -4.91 13.51
CA THR A 141 -0.91 -4.42 14.25
C THR A 141 -0.78 -5.05 15.64
N THR A 142 -1.86 -5.59 16.21
CA THR A 142 -1.89 -6.20 17.54
C THR A 142 -0.80 -7.26 17.70
N TYR A 143 -0.71 -8.24 16.78
CA TYR A 143 0.29 -9.32 16.86
C TYR A 143 1.72 -8.83 16.60
N CYS A 144 1.86 -7.68 15.96
CA CYS A 144 3.14 -7.09 15.58
C CYS A 144 3.74 -6.21 16.68
N PHE A 145 3.00 -5.95 17.75
CA PHE A 145 3.44 -5.09 18.83
C PHE A 145 4.69 -5.65 19.51
N TYR A 146 5.75 -4.87 19.51
CA TYR A 146 7.01 -5.26 20.10
C TYR A 146 7.12 -4.73 21.55
N PRO A 147 7.13 -5.61 22.57
CA PRO A 147 7.22 -5.20 23.97
C PRO A 147 8.67 -5.03 24.47
N GLY A 148 9.67 -5.30 23.63
CA GLY A 148 11.08 -5.23 24.01
C GLY A 148 11.62 -3.79 24.01
N LYS A 149 12.95 -3.68 24.01
CA LYS A 149 13.67 -2.41 24.23
C LYS A 149 14.65 -2.03 23.12
N VAL A 150 14.79 -2.84 22.08
CA VAL A 150 15.74 -2.60 20.99
C VAL A 150 15.16 -1.58 20.01
N LYS A 151 15.90 -0.49 19.78
CA LYS A 151 15.45 0.67 18.99
C LYS A 151 15.01 0.31 17.57
N ASP A 152 15.74 -0.56 16.89
CA ASP A 152 15.44 -0.96 15.50
C ASP A 152 14.09 -1.71 15.38
N TYR A 153 13.61 -2.31 16.48
CA TYR A 153 12.31 -2.98 16.55
C TYR A 153 11.19 -2.03 17.05
N LEU A 154 11.55 -1.03 17.88
CA LEU A 154 10.61 -0.03 18.40
C LEU A 154 10.07 0.92 17.33
N VAL A 155 10.76 1.06 16.20
CA VAL A 155 10.31 1.92 15.07
C VAL A 155 8.95 1.47 14.55
N ALA A 156 8.71 0.15 14.47
CA ALA A 156 7.46 -0.39 13.94
C ALA A 156 6.25 0.05 14.77
N ASN A 157 6.35 0.01 16.11
CA ASN A 157 5.31 0.49 17.03
C ASN A 157 4.98 1.97 16.81
N ALA A 158 5.96 2.79 16.37
CA ALA A 158 5.76 4.22 16.16
C ALA A 158 5.08 4.54 14.82
N ILE A 159 5.41 3.83 13.74
CA ILE A 159 5.00 4.21 12.38
C ILE A 159 3.76 3.46 11.86
N PHE A 160 3.59 2.19 12.24
CA PHE A 160 2.50 1.38 11.69
C PHE A 160 1.18 1.70 12.39
N ARG A 161 0.11 1.69 11.60
CA ARG A 161 -1.26 1.88 12.06
C ARG A 161 -2.13 0.80 11.47
N MET A 162 -3.19 0.46 12.21
CA MET A 162 -4.15 -0.52 11.72
C MET A 162 -4.96 0.06 10.57
N GLY A 163 -5.36 -0.77 9.62
CA GLY A 163 -6.18 -0.32 8.51
C GLY A 163 -6.42 -1.40 7.47
N GLY A 164 -7.38 -1.14 6.59
CA GLY A 164 -7.73 -2.08 5.54
C GLY A 164 -8.51 -1.42 4.43
N ALA A 165 -8.53 -2.07 3.27
CA ALA A 165 -9.42 -1.75 2.17
C ALA A 165 -9.98 -3.05 1.58
N ALA A 166 -11.05 -2.93 0.82
CA ALA A 166 -11.60 -4.01 0.02
C ALA A 166 -11.78 -3.52 -1.41
N VAL A 167 -11.40 -4.35 -2.38
CA VAL A 167 -11.42 -4.01 -3.80
C VAL A 167 -12.02 -5.17 -4.58
N LEU A 168 -13.09 -4.89 -5.33
CA LEU A 168 -13.67 -5.82 -6.29
C LEU A 168 -13.05 -5.57 -7.67
N MET A 169 -12.62 -6.66 -8.32
CA MET A 169 -12.08 -6.66 -9.68
C MET A 169 -12.78 -7.75 -10.48
N THR A 170 -12.98 -7.53 -11.78
CA THR A 170 -13.71 -8.48 -12.62
C THR A 170 -13.27 -8.40 -14.07
N ASN A 171 -13.46 -9.50 -14.77
CA ASN A 171 -13.40 -9.59 -16.24
C ASN A 171 -14.80 -9.88 -16.85
N LYS A 172 -15.90 -9.80 -16.06
CA LYS A 172 -17.28 -10.03 -16.53
C LYS A 172 -17.72 -8.85 -17.42
N PRO A 173 -18.02 -9.06 -18.71
CA PRO A 173 -18.45 -7.97 -19.60
C PRO A 173 -19.72 -7.25 -19.13
N SER A 174 -20.62 -7.98 -18.45
CA SER A 174 -21.87 -7.45 -17.90
C SER A 174 -21.66 -6.39 -16.79
N LEU A 175 -20.49 -6.38 -16.13
CA LEU A 175 -20.17 -5.47 -15.03
C LEU A 175 -19.30 -4.28 -15.45
N VAL A 176 -18.92 -4.17 -16.73
CA VAL A 176 -18.03 -3.09 -17.21
C VAL A 176 -18.60 -1.70 -16.90
N LYS A 177 -19.93 -1.52 -17.00
CA LYS A 177 -20.59 -0.23 -16.72
C LYS A 177 -20.54 0.19 -15.26
N SER A 178 -20.40 -0.74 -14.31
CA SER A 178 -20.27 -0.42 -12.88
C SER A 178 -18.82 -0.22 -12.43
N CYS A 179 -17.85 -0.68 -13.22
CA CYS A 179 -16.43 -0.54 -12.92
C CYS A 179 -16.00 0.93 -12.90
N LYS A 180 -15.21 1.31 -11.88
CA LYS A 180 -14.62 2.65 -11.77
C LYS A 180 -13.37 2.77 -12.66
N TYR A 181 -12.54 1.74 -12.64
CA TYR A 181 -11.23 1.74 -13.29
C TYR A 181 -10.99 0.46 -14.09
N GLN A 182 -10.10 0.57 -15.07
CA GLN A 182 -9.50 -0.55 -15.78
C GLN A 182 -7.99 -0.57 -15.51
N LEU A 183 -7.45 -1.74 -15.15
CA LEU A 183 -6.01 -1.94 -15.07
C LEU A 183 -5.43 -1.99 -16.49
N THR A 184 -4.57 -1.04 -16.85
CA THR A 184 -3.92 -1.02 -18.17
C THR A 184 -2.52 -1.63 -18.13
N HIS A 185 -1.79 -1.39 -17.04
CA HIS A 185 -0.46 -1.94 -16.83
C HIS A 185 -0.27 -2.38 -15.38
N ALA A 186 0.46 -3.47 -15.18
CA ALA A 186 0.98 -3.89 -13.89
C ALA A 186 2.39 -4.45 -14.08
N VAL A 187 3.34 -3.91 -13.34
CA VAL A 187 4.76 -4.30 -13.35
C VAL A 187 5.22 -4.55 -11.92
N ARG A 188 6.06 -5.56 -11.75
CA ARG A 188 6.70 -5.88 -10.46
C ARG A 188 8.19 -6.08 -10.62
N VAL A 189 8.94 -5.73 -9.58
CA VAL A 189 10.38 -5.98 -9.46
C VAL A 189 10.65 -6.61 -8.10
N HIS A 190 11.69 -7.44 -8.04
CA HIS A 190 12.21 -8.06 -6.83
C HIS A 190 13.71 -7.81 -6.77
N THR A 191 14.22 -7.31 -5.64
CA THR A 191 15.67 -7.09 -5.44
C THR A 191 16.26 -7.91 -4.31
N GLY A 192 15.49 -8.80 -3.66
CA GLY A 192 15.98 -9.65 -2.57
C GLY A 192 17.04 -10.70 -2.94
N GLN A 193 17.58 -10.70 -4.16
CA GLN A 193 18.86 -11.34 -4.48
C GLN A 193 20.06 -10.58 -3.88
N ASP A 194 19.87 -9.31 -3.52
CA ASP A 194 20.83 -8.53 -2.75
C ASP A 194 20.60 -8.74 -1.24
N ASP A 195 21.67 -9.02 -0.51
CA ASP A 195 21.61 -9.36 0.92
C ASP A 195 21.09 -8.19 1.77
N ALA A 196 21.45 -6.95 1.44
CA ALA A 196 20.97 -5.78 2.18
C ALA A 196 19.48 -5.57 1.92
N ALA A 197 19.05 -5.69 0.65
CA ALA A 197 17.64 -5.64 0.26
C ALA A 197 16.80 -6.76 0.90
N TYR A 198 17.37 -7.95 1.08
CA TYR A 198 16.70 -9.08 1.72
C TYR A 198 16.55 -8.90 3.24
N ARG A 199 17.59 -8.42 3.93
CA ARG A 199 17.67 -8.40 5.41
C ARG A 199 17.15 -7.12 6.07
N CYS A 200 17.00 -6.02 5.33
CA CYS A 200 16.67 -4.71 5.91
C CYS A 200 15.28 -4.63 6.58
N ILE A 201 14.35 -5.52 6.23
CA ILE A 201 13.06 -5.68 6.92
C ILE A 201 12.85 -7.16 7.21
N SER A 202 12.70 -7.52 8.47
CA SER A 202 12.43 -8.90 8.87
C SER A 202 11.53 -8.97 10.10
N TRP A 203 10.93 -10.13 10.30
CA TRP A 203 10.20 -10.48 11.52
C TRP A 203 10.96 -11.59 12.22
N GLY A 204 11.17 -11.44 13.53
CA GLY A 204 11.87 -12.45 14.32
C GLY A 204 12.26 -11.93 15.70
N PRO A 205 12.98 -12.76 16.46
CA PRO A 205 13.43 -12.38 17.79
C PRO A 205 14.48 -11.28 17.73
N ASP A 206 14.45 -10.39 18.71
CA ASP A 206 15.57 -9.53 19.06
C ASP A 206 16.68 -10.34 19.79
N PRO A 207 17.81 -9.73 20.20
CA PRO A 207 18.87 -10.42 20.93
C PRO A 207 18.44 -11.00 22.29
N GLU A 208 17.30 -10.59 22.84
CA GLU A 208 16.74 -11.11 24.10
C GLU A 208 15.63 -12.16 23.86
N GLY A 209 15.39 -12.54 22.59
CA GLY A 209 14.40 -13.54 22.20
C GLY A 209 12.98 -13.00 22.04
N VAL A 210 12.77 -11.68 22.11
CA VAL A 210 11.45 -11.05 21.98
C VAL A 210 11.15 -10.79 20.50
N ASN A 211 10.05 -11.35 19.99
CA ASN A 211 9.66 -11.18 18.60
C ASN A 211 9.20 -9.74 18.31
N GLY A 212 9.63 -9.21 17.17
CA GLY A 212 9.13 -7.96 16.62
C GLY A 212 9.53 -7.77 15.16
N VAL A 213 9.08 -6.66 14.59
CA VAL A 213 9.48 -6.24 13.23
C VAL A 213 10.81 -5.50 13.33
N PHE A 214 11.87 -6.07 12.78
CA PHE A 214 13.15 -5.40 12.62
C PHE A 214 13.10 -4.46 11.41
N LEU A 215 13.48 -3.20 11.63
CA LEU A 215 13.64 -2.20 10.58
C LEU A 215 15.07 -1.67 10.58
N GLY A 216 15.86 -2.09 9.60
CA GLY A 216 17.23 -1.63 9.41
C GLY A 216 17.32 -0.16 9.00
N LYS A 217 18.44 0.48 9.33
CA LYS A 217 18.72 1.88 8.95
C LYS A 217 18.89 2.07 7.43
N ASP A 218 19.14 0.98 6.71
CA ASP A 218 19.29 0.91 5.27
C ASP A 218 17.96 0.78 4.52
N VAL A 219 16.83 0.59 5.21
CA VAL A 219 15.49 0.51 4.60
C VAL A 219 15.20 1.66 3.63
N PRO A 220 15.46 2.95 3.96
CA PRO A 220 15.21 4.05 3.02
C PRO A 220 16.04 3.95 1.74
N LEU A 221 17.31 3.53 1.84
CA LEU A 221 18.19 3.35 0.69
C LEU A 221 17.69 2.19 -0.18
N GLN A 222 17.38 1.04 0.42
CA GLN A 222 16.91 -0.15 -0.29
C GLN A 222 15.54 0.07 -0.94
N ALA A 223 14.64 0.81 -0.27
CA ALA A 223 13.39 1.25 -0.86
C ALA A 223 13.62 2.16 -2.07
N GLY A 224 14.57 3.10 -2.00
CA GLY A 224 14.94 3.97 -3.12
C GLY A 224 15.44 3.20 -4.34
N ILE A 225 16.33 2.22 -4.13
CA ILE A 225 16.84 1.34 -5.19
C ILE A 225 15.70 0.52 -5.83
N MET A 226 14.83 -0.06 -5.00
CA MET A 226 13.66 -0.81 -5.49
C MET A 226 12.72 0.07 -6.32
N LEU A 227 12.39 1.26 -5.80
CA LEU A 227 11.50 2.19 -6.48
C LEU A 227 12.08 2.66 -7.81
N GLU A 228 13.38 2.96 -7.85
CA GLU A 228 14.06 3.27 -9.10
C GLU A 228 13.93 2.11 -10.11
N ALA A 229 14.16 0.87 -9.66
CA ALA A 229 14.10 -0.29 -10.53
C ALA A 229 12.69 -0.53 -11.10
N VAL A 230 11.65 -0.41 -10.28
CA VAL A 230 10.26 -0.60 -10.75
C VAL A 230 9.79 0.56 -11.62
N ILE A 231 10.17 1.80 -11.31
CA ILE A 231 9.87 2.96 -12.16
C ILE A 231 10.55 2.83 -13.51
N LYS A 232 11.82 2.41 -13.56
CA LYS A 232 12.53 2.13 -14.81
C LYS A 232 11.84 1.05 -15.63
N ALA A 233 11.27 0.02 -14.99
CA ALA A 233 10.58 -1.06 -15.68
C ALA A 233 9.22 -0.66 -16.28
N ILE A 234 8.47 0.24 -15.63
CA ILE A 234 7.19 0.73 -16.16
C ILE A 234 7.35 1.87 -17.16
N THR A 235 8.39 2.70 -17.02
CA THR A 235 8.60 3.94 -17.79
C THR A 235 8.39 3.78 -19.30
N PRO A 236 9.00 2.78 -19.99
CA PRO A 236 8.77 2.61 -21.43
C PRO A 236 7.31 2.29 -21.79
N ARG A 237 6.53 1.73 -20.88
CA ARG A 237 5.13 1.36 -21.16
C ARG A 237 4.17 2.55 -21.04
N ILE A 238 4.59 3.64 -20.41
CA ILE A 238 3.72 4.79 -20.09
C ILE A 238 4.18 6.12 -20.70
N MET A 239 5.43 6.19 -21.18
CA MET A 239 5.95 7.40 -21.84
C MET A 239 5.14 7.78 -23.08
N THR A 240 4.96 9.09 -23.26
CA THR A 240 4.35 9.63 -24.47
C THR A 240 5.33 9.62 -25.64
N TRP A 241 4.84 9.68 -26.88
CA TRP A 241 5.68 9.76 -28.07
C TRP A 241 6.64 10.96 -28.06
N SER A 242 6.22 12.11 -27.52
CA SER A 242 7.10 13.27 -27.37
C SER A 242 8.27 13.01 -26.43
N GLN A 243 8.03 12.31 -25.31
CA GLN A 243 9.08 11.94 -24.36
C GLN A 243 10.03 10.90 -24.93
N TYR A 244 9.55 10.01 -25.79
CA TYR A 244 10.42 9.11 -26.54
C TYR A 244 11.41 9.88 -27.43
N MET A 245 10.93 10.92 -28.11
CA MET A 245 11.79 11.80 -28.93
C MET A 245 12.79 12.57 -28.06
N GLU A 246 12.35 13.13 -26.93
CA GLU A 246 13.23 13.82 -25.97
C GLU A 246 14.33 12.89 -25.44
N ALA A 247 13.97 11.66 -25.07
CA ALA A 247 14.92 10.65 -24.60
C ALA A 247 15.92 10.26 -25.69
N ALA A 248 15.46 10.08 -26.94
CA ALA A 248 16.33 9.78 -28.08
C ALA A 248 17.31 10.92 -28.35
N TRP A 249 16.83 12.17 -28.31
CA TRP A 249 17.65 13.37 -28.45
C TRP A 249 18.68 13.50 -27.33
N PHE A 250 18.28 13.25 -26.08
CA PHE A 250 19.18 13.21 -24.93
C PHE A 250 20.28 12.16 -25.12
N MET A 251 19.93 10.95 -25.55
CA MET A 251 20.89 9.86 -25.80
C MET A 251 21.86 10.21 -26.92
N TYR A 252 21.37 10.82 -28.01
CA TYR A 252 22.19 11.29 -29.12
C TYR A 252 23.22 12.32 -28.64
N ASN A 253 22.78 13.37 -27.94
CA ASN A 253 23.67 14.41 -27.43
C ASN A 253 24.69 13.86 -26.43
N LYS A 254 24.29 12.94 -25.54
CA LYS A 254 25.22 12.32 -24.59
C LYS A 254 26.30 11.51 -25.29
N LYS A 255 25.94 10.74 -26.32
CA LYS A 255 26.86 9.86 -27.06
C LYS A 255 27.78 10.63 -28.02
N VAL A 256 27.27 11.71 -28.63
CA VAL A 256 27.99 12.47 -29.68
C VAL A 256 28.73 13.68 -29.12
N LEU A 257 28.14 14.42 -28.17
CA LEU A 257 28.71 15.68 -27.65
C LEU A 257 29.49 15.50 -26.34
N GLY A 258 29.48 14.30 -25.74
CA GLY A 258 30.29 13.97 -24.57
C GLY A 258 30.06 14.85 -23.33
N ASN A 259 28.94 15.58 -23.27
CA ASN A 259 28.73 16.63 -22.28
C ASN A 259 28.40 16.06 -20.88
N PRO A 260 29.26 16.25 -19.87
CA PRO A 260 29.10 15.67 -18.54
C PRO A 260 27.97 16.30 -17.70
N ALA A 261 27.36 17.41 -18.17
CA ALA A 261 26.21 18.04 -17.50
C ALA A 261 24.90 17.22 -17.60
N TYR A 262 24.80 16.30 -18.57
CA TYR A 262 23.61 15.47 -18.77
C TYR A 262 23.70 14.15 -17.97
N LYS A 263 23.50 14.23 -16.65
CA LYS A 263 23.67 13.06 -15.76
C LYS A 263 22.62 11.96 -16.00
N ARG A 264 21.34 12.30 -16.22
CA ARG A 264 20.24 11.33 -16.45
C ARG A 264 19.00 12.00 -17.06
N TYR A 265 18.35 11.38 -18.04
CA TYR A 265 17.01 11.77 -18.49
C TYR A 265 15.97 11.25 -17.50
N VAL A 266 15.13 12.14 -17.00
CA VAL A 266 13.97 11.82 -16.16
C VAL A 266 12.73 12.23 -16.94
N PRO A 267 11.85 11.29 -17.32
CA PRO A 267 10.59 11.63 -17.97
C PRO A 267 9.74 12.52 -17.07
N ASP A 268 8.96 13.40 -17.69
CA ASP A 268 7.91 14.12 -17.00
C ASP A 268 6.73 13.17 -16.73
N TYR A 269 6.72 12.55 -15.56
CA TYR A 269 5.68 11.58 -15.20
C TYR A 269 4.29 12.20 -15.12
N THR A 270 4.15 13.51 -14.95
CA THR A 270 2.84 14.20 -14.95
C THR A 270 2.15 14.18 -16.32
N LYS A 271 2.92 13.92 -17.39
CA LYS A 271 2.39 13.65 -18.74
C LYS A 271 2.06 12.17 -18.96
N CYS A 272 2.53 11.28 -18.09
CA CYS A 272 2.32 9.84 -18.18
C CYS A 272 1.12 9.36 -17.35
N ALA A 273 0.83 10.07 -16.24
CA ALA A 273 -0.30 9.80 -15.37
C ALA A 273 -0.89 11.10 -14.80
N ASP A 274 -2.21 11.14 -14.67
CA ASP A 274 -2.93 12.31 -14.14
C ASP A 274 -2.83 12.39 -12.61
N HIS A 275 -2.81 11.23 -11.95
CA HIS A 275 -2.83 11.11 -10.50
C HIS A 275 -1.81 10.10 -9.97
N PHE A 276 -1.36 10.29 -8.73
CA PHE A 276 -0.34 9.44 -8.10
C PHE A 276 -0.79 8.94 -6.73
N ALA A 277 -0.78 7.61 -6.56
CA ALA A 277 -1.07 6.92 -5.30
C ALA A 277 0.19 6.17 -4.86
N LEU A 278 1.04 6.85 -4.09
CA LEU A 278 2.34 6.36 -3.67
C LEU A 278 2.24 5.74 -2.27
N HIS A 279 2.84 4.58 -2.06
CA HIS A 279 2.85 3.95 -0.75
C HIS A 279 3.56 4.84 0.27
N ALA A 280 2.83 5.19 1.32
CA ALA A 280 3.34 5.99 2.41
C ALA A 280 3.97 5.14 3.51
N GLY A 281 5.17 4.62 3.25
CA GLY A 281 5.95 3.89 4.26
C GLY A 281 6.43 4.80 5.42
N GLY A 282 6.55 6.09 5.13
CA GLY A 282 6.95 7.15 6.05
C GLY A 282 7.30 8.41 5.27
N TYR A 283 7.45 9.54 5.97
CA TYR A 283 7.68 10.85 5.34
C TYR A 283 8.90 10.85 4.40
N ALA A 284 10.02 10.31 4.87
CA ALA A 284 11.27 10.27 4.09
C ALA A 284 11.15 9.43 2.81
N VAL A 285 10.42 8.31 2.86
CA VAL A 285 10.19 7.45 1.69
C VAL A 285 9.37 8.22 0.66
N LEU A 286 8.22 8.78 1.04
CA LEU A 286 7.38 9.57 0.13
C LEU A 286 8.15 10.74 -0.49
N LYS A 287 8.93 11.47 0.32
CA LYS A 287 9.74 12.59 -0.16
C LYS A 287 10.80 12.12 -1.16
N GLY A 288 11.43 10.98 -0.90
CA GLY A 288 12.36 10.34 -1.82
C GLY A 288 11.71 9.97 -3.16
N ILE A 289 10.50 9.40 -3.16
CA ILE A 289 9.76 9.09 -4.40
C ILE A 289 9.45 10.38 -5.16
N GLN A 290 8.91 11.39 -4.45
CA GLN A 290 8.58 12.68 -5.03
C GLN A 290 9.80 13.29 -5.75
N GLN A 291 10.94 13.35 -5.07
CA GLN A 291 12.18 13.92 -5.63
C GLN A 291 12.74 13.08 -6.77
N GLY A 292 12.75 11.75 -6.63
CA GLY A 292 13.28 10.84 -7.65
C GLY A 292 12.48 10.84 -8.95
N MET A 293 11.17 11.06 -8.86
CA MET A 293 10.27 11.21 -10.01
C MET A 293 10.06 12.67 -10.44
N ALA A 294 10.72 13.63 -9.78
CA ALA A 294 10.53 15.06 -10.00
C ALA A 294 9.06 15.52 -9.98
N LEU A 295 8.24 14.94 -9.10
CA LEU A 295 6.82 15.24 -9.02
C LEU A 295 6.56 16.57 -8.28
N PRO A 296 5.59 17.39 -8.73
CA PRO A 296 5.12 18.54 -7.99
C PRO A 296 4.47 18.10 -6.67
N ILE A 297 4.48 18.96 -5.66
CA ILE A 297 3.96 18.64 -4.32
C ILE A 297 2.46 18.28 -4.35
N ASP A 298 1.69 18.97 -5.18
CA ASP A 298 0.25 18.75 -5.32
C ASP A 298 -0.07 17.35 -5.84
N ALA A 299 0.78 16.79 -6.71
CA ALA A 299 0.60 15.45 -7.27
C ALA A 299 0.76 14.34 -6.21
N VAL A 300 1.56 14.59 -5.16
CA VAL A 300 1.82 13.62 -4.08
C VAL A 300 1.00 13.87 -2.83
N LEU A 301 0.21 14.96 -2.80
CA LEU A 301 -0.64 15.35 -1.68
C LEU A 301 -1.57 14.21 -1.19
N PRO A 302 -2.24 13.42 -2.05
CA PRO A 302 -3.09 12.31 -1.58
C PRO A 302 -2.32 11.28 -0.73
N SER A 303 -1.05 11.05 -1.08
CA SER A 303 -0.19 10.10 -0.38
C SER A 303 0.29 10.66 0.96
N PHE A 304 0.62 11.96 1.01
CA PHE A 304 0.93 12.64 2.27
C PHE A 304 -0.28 12.77 3.20
N ALA A 305 -1.47 13.05 2.66
CA ALA A 305 -2.71 13.06 3.43
C ALA A 305 -2.99 11.68 4.03
N SER A 306 -2.82 10.62 3.23
CA SER A 306 -2.94 9.22 3.69
C SER A 306 -1.98 8.92 4.83
N LEU A 307 -0.71 9.30 4.69
CA LEU A 307 0.29 9.13 5.75
C LEU A 307 -0.09 9.87 7.03
N ARG A 308 -0.56 11.10 6.89
CA ARG A 308 -0.84 11.97 8.03
C ARG A 308 -2.05 11.47 8.81
N ASP A 309 -3.15 11.16 8.13
CA ASP A 309 -4.42 10.88 8.82
C ASP A 309 -4.65 9.39 9.07
N MET A 310 -4.11 8.52 8.23
CA MET A 310 -4.27 7.06 8.38
C MET A 310 -3.00 6.41 8.96
N GLY A 311 -1.84 7.04 8.82
CA GLY A 311 -0.55 6.45 9.14
C GLY A 311 -0.08 5.44 8.09
N ASN A 312 0.98 4.71 8.42
CA ASN A 312 1.45 3.62 7.58
C ASN A 312 0.58 2.38 7.84
N THR A 313 -0.48 2.24 7.03
CA THR A 313 -1.37 1.07 6.99
C THR A 313 -0.86 -0.01 6.03
N SER A 314 0.45 -0.03 5.78
CA SER A 314 1.17 -1.04 5.01
C SER A 314 0.54 -1.27 3.64
N SER A 315 0.02 -2.48 3.39
CA SER A 315 -0.52 -2.88 2.10
C SER A 315 -1.79 -2.14 1.68
N SER A 316 -2.52 -1.53 2.62
CA SER A 316 -3.74 -0.80 2.33
C SER A 316 -3.49 0.68 2.00
N THR A 317 -2.29 1.20 2.28
CA THR A 317 -1.99 2.64 2.23
C THR A 317 -2.29 3.30 0.89
N THR A 318 -1.90 2.68 -0.23
CA THR A 318 -2.17 3.25 -1.56
C THR A 318 -3.66 3.33 -1.88
N TRP A 319 -4.48 2.44 -1.29
CA TRP A 319 -5.92 2.44 -1.48
C TRP A 319 -6.58 3.60 -0.73
N TYR A 320 -6.03 4.00 0.43
CA TYR A 320 -6.44 5.24 1.09
C TYR A 320 -6.12 6.46 0.22
N SER A 321 -5.01 6.48 -0.52
CA SER A 321 -4.69 7.58 -1.44
C SER A 321 -5.63 7.64 -2.64
N ILE A 322 -6.00 6.49 -3.21
CA ILE A 322 -7.03 6.43 -4.26
C ILE A 322 -8.39 6.87 -3.71
N ALA A 323 -8.76 6.42 -2.50
CA ALA A 323 -9.98 6.86 -1.84
C ALA A 323 -9.98 8.37 -1.58
N TYR A 324 -8.83 8.96 -1.22
CA TYR A 324 -8.69 10.41 -1.07
C TYR A 324 -8.96 11.12 -2.40
N LEU A 325 -8.34 10.64 -3.47
CA LEU A 325 -8.57 11.14 -4.83
C LEU A 325 -10.05 11.06 -5.22
N GLU A 326 -10.76 9.99 -4.87
CA GLU A 326 -12.19 9.84 -5.18
C GLU A 326 -13.11 10.72 -4.31
N THR A 327 -12.72 11.04 -3.08
CA THR A 327 -13.54 11.81 -2.13
C THR A 327 -13.27 13.32 -2.22
N GLN A 328 -12.02 13.73 -2.40
CA GLN A 328 -11.60 15.13 -2.39
C GLN A 328 -11.43 15.71 -3.78
N GLN A 329 -11.16 14.84 -4.75
CA GLN A 329 -11.00 15.20 -6.14
C GLN A 329 -12.04 14.42 -6.95
N MET A 330 -12.34 14.88 -8.16
CA MET A 330 -13.12 14.10 -9.09
C MET A 330 -12.14 13.46 -10.06
N VAL A 331 -12.03 12.13 -10.06
CA VAL A 331 -11.26 11.43 -11.09
C VAL A 331 -12.15 11.28 -12.31
N THR A 332 -11.84 12.02 -13.37
CA THR A 332 -12.68 12.07 -14.56
C THR A 332 -12.41 10.91 -15.51
N ARG A 333 -13.41 10.56 -16.31
CA ARG A 333 -13.29 9.50 -17.30
C ARG A 333 -12.10 9.72 -18.22
N GLY A 334 -11.29 8.68 -18.39
CA GLY A 334 -10.09 8.71 -19.23
C GLY A 334 -8.81 9.05 -18.47
N GLN A 335 -8.90 9.72 -17.32
CA GLN A 335 -7.74 9.97 -16.46
C GLN A 335 -7.14 8.69 -15.93
N THR A 336 -5.87 8.78 -15.55
CA THR A 336 -5.05 7.65 -15.13
C THR A 336 -4.49 7.88 -13.72
N ILE A 337 -4.44 6.80 -12.94
CA ILE A 337 -3.83 6.78 -11.62
C ILE A 337 -2.63 5.85 -11.64
N MET A 338 -1.46 6.37 -11.31
CA MET A 338 -0.24 5.61 -11.10
C MET A 338 -0.13 5.21 -9.63
N GLN A 339 -0.38 3.93 -9.35
CA GLN A 339 -0.26 3.34 -8.02
C GLN A 339 1.13 2.71 -7.86
N VAL A 340 1.89 3.12 -6.85
CA VAL A 340 3.28 2.68 -6.64
C VAL A 340 3.47 2.19 -5.22
N GLY A 341 4.13 1.05 -5.02
CA GLY A 341 4.42 0.53 -3.69
C GLY A 341 5.67 -0.32 -3.61
N ALA A 342 6.28 -0.37 -2.42
CA ALA A 342 7.44 -1.20 -2.11
C ALA A 342 7.35 -1.75 -0.68
N GLY A 343 8.06 -2.85 -0.37
CA GLY A 343 8.00 -3.54 0.92
C GLY A 343 9.01 -4.69 1.05
N GLY A 344 8.95 -5.46 2.15
CA GLY A 344 9.98 -6.40 2.61
C GLY A 344 10.45 -7.51 1.65
N GLY A 345 11.69 -7.98 1.88
CA GLY A 345 12.45 -8.84 0.96
C GLY A 345 12.63 -8.17 -0.40
N MET A 346 12.98 -6.88 -0.36
CA MET A 346 12.57 -5.80 -1.26
C MET A 346 11.81 -6.23 -2.52
N LYS A 347 10.52 -5.87 -2.54
CA LYS A 347 9.62 -6.01 -3.69
C LYS A 347 8.97 -4.68 -3.98
N GLY A 348 8.75 -4.40 -5.26
CA GLY A 348 8.11 -3.17 -5.72
C GLY A 348 7.12 -3.44 -6.84
N GLY A 349 6.08 -2.63 -6.91
CA GLY A 349 5.04 -2.71 -7.92
C GLY A 349 4.62 -1.35 -8.42
N VAL A 350 4.21 -1.30 -9.69
CA VAL A 350 3.48 -0.17 -10.28
C VAL A 350 2.27 -0.70 -11.03
N ASN A 351 1.10 -0.13 -10.73
CA ASN A 351 -0.13 -0.35 -11.47
C ASN A 351 -0.61 0.97 -12.09
N ILE A 352 -1.11 0.91 -13.32
CA ILE A 352 -1.75 2.03 -14.01
C ILE A 352 -3.24 1.71 -14.14
N TRP A 353 -4.07 2.58 -13.58
CA TRP A 353 -5.52 2.47 -13.58
C TRP A 353 -6.12 3.57 -14.45
N LYS A 354 -6.91 3.21 -15.46
CA LYS A 354 -7.64 4.19 -16.29
C LYS A 354 -9.09 4.29 -15.81
N ALA A 355 -9.55 5.50 -15.51
CA ALA A 355 -10.93 5.76 -15.12
C ALA A 355 -11.88 5.49 -16.30
N LEU A 356 -12.88 4.64 -16.07
CA LEU A 356 -13.90 4.28 -17.06
C LEU A 356 -15.11 5.22 -17.03
N ARG A 357 -15.28 5.95 -15.92
CA ARG A 357 -16.32 6.93 -15.67
C ARG A 357 -15.84 7.97 -14.66
N ASP A 358 -16.55 9.10 -14.59
CA ASP A 358 -16.32 10.09 -13.55
C ASP A 358 -16.61 9.45 -12.19
N THR A 359 -15.63 9.52 -11.29
CA THR A 359 -15.67 8.87 -10.00
C THR A 359 -15.57 9.92 -8.90
N HIS A 360 -16.67 10.06 -8.16
CA HIS A 360 -16.76 10.83 -6.93
C HIS A 360 -17.43 9.95 -5.87
N SER A 361 -16.62 9.27 -5.05
CA SER A 361 -17.10 8.34 -4.04
C SER A 361 -16.71 8.82 -2.66
N MET A 362 -17.69 8.89 -1.77
CA MET A 362 -17.47 9.23 -0.38
C MET A 362 -16.98 8.01 0.38
N HIS A 363 -15.74 8.05 0.84
CA HIS A 363 -15.16 6.99 1.65
C HIS A 363 -15.20 7.39 3.13
N PRO A 364 -15.66 6.51 4.05
CA PRO A 364 -15.71 6.79 5.48
C PRO A 364 -14.40 7.34 6.05
N ALA A 365 -13.27 6.82 5.55
CA ALA A 365 -11.93 7.25 5.93
C ALA A 365 -11.64 8.74 5.66
N TRP A 366 -12.38 9.40 4.76
CA TRP A 366 -12.12 10.78 4.34
C TRP A 366 -13.29 11.74 4.61
N LEU A 367 -14.30 11.30 5.36
CA LEU A 367 -15.46 12.14 5.68
C LEU A 367 -15.09 13.35 6.54
N HIS A 368 -14.07 13.24 7.40
CA HIS A 368 -13.62 14.33 8.28
C HIS A 368 -13.06 15.53 7.51
N CYS A 369 -12.62 15.33 6.26
CA CYS A 369 -12.10 16.39 5.39
C CYS A 369 -12.94 16.59 4.13
N ALA A 370 -14.10 15.96 3.99
CA ALA A 370 -14.96 16.04 2.81
C ALA A 370 -15.24 17.50 2.39
N GLY A 371 -14.83 17.86 1.17
CA GLY A 371 -15.02 19.21 0.62
C GLY A 371 -14.04 20.28 1.15
N ARG A 372 -13.01 19.89 1.90
CA ARG A 372 -11.94 20.76 2.39
C ARG A 372 -10.58 20.11 2.08
N PRO A 373 -10.14 20.12 0.81
CA PRO A 373 -8.87 19.51 0.45
C PRO A 373 -7.72 20.19 1.20
N TYR A 374 -6.71 19.39 1.55
CA TYR A 374 -5.46 19.95 2.09
C TYR A 374 -4.85 20.90 1.05
N ARG A 375 -4.29 22.01 1.53
CA ARG A 375 -3.59 23.00 0.73
C ARG A 375 -2.10 22.91 0.98
#